data_AF-A0A9P5XTN5-F1
#
_entry.id   AF-A0A9P5XTN5-F1
#
_cell.length_a   1.000
_cell.length_b   1.000
_cell.length_c   1.000
_cell.angle_alpha   90.00
_cell.angle_beta   90.00
_cell.angle_gamma   90.00
#
_symmetry.space_group_name_H-M   'P 1'
#
loop_
_entity.id
_entity.type
_entity.pdbx_description
1 polymer ?
#
loop_
_entity_poly.entity_id
_entity_poly.type
_entity_poly.pdbx_seq_one_letter_code
_entity_poly.pdbx_strand_id
1 'polypeptide(L)'
;MPACTNLNAPQFDGQAHSLRQFFQDFEYLAQLVGLNDQQKKEEITRYIDVPSALLWQWEPAYIDVGKMFEDFKTAIAILYPGASIEDTYRFTDLDELILNAQAQGIRSTGKFGAYYRRFKGIVDQLIINDRIGKREIQDKFLKGLPTEVAAKTIFRLQIRFPNQHVDEPFSLEHLFKAGLIVVDGTSA
;
A
#
# COMPACT_ATOMS: atom_id res chain seq x y z
N MET A 1 13.25 -24.10 -0.24
CA MET A 1 12.96 -23.23 0.91
C MET A 1 14.26 -22.94 1.65
N PRO A 2 14.61 -21.67 1.95
CA PRO A 2 15.82 -21.35 2.71
C PRO A 2 15.74 -21.92 4.14
N ALA A 3 16.88 -22.25 4.75
CA ALA A 3 16.87 -22.59 6.17
C ALA A 3 16.42 -21.39 7.01
N CYS A 4 15.65 -21.61 8.09
CA CYS A 4 15.09 -20.54 8.92
C CYS A 4 16.16 -19.63 9.55
N THR A 5 17.41 -20.07 9.60
CA THR A 5 18.58 -19.33 10.10
C THR A 5 19.25 -18.44 9.04
N ASN A 6 18.76 -18.45 7.80
CA ASN A 6 19.32 -17.67 6.70
C ASN A 6 18.75 -16.23 6.70
N LEU A 7 19.57 -15.24 6.37
CA LEU A 7 19.17 -13.84 6.21
C LEU A 7 18.09 -13.64 5.14
N ASN A 8 18.01 -14.55 4.17
CA ASN A 8 17.02 -14.52 3.09
C ASN A 8 15.74 -15.31 3.41
N ALA A 9 15.59 -15.80 4.63
CA ALA A 9 14.36 -16.46 5.07
C ALA A 9 13.28 -15.41 5.41
N PRO A 10 12.00 -15.66 5.07
CA PRO A 10 10.89 -14.84 5.57
C PRO A 10 10.92 -14.82 7.10
N GLN A 11 10.77 -13.64 7.68
CA GLN A 11 10.71 -13.48 9.13
C GLN A 11 9.41 -12.82 9.53
N PHE A 12 8.80 -13.35 10.59
CA PHE A 12 7.61 -12.78 11.20
C PHE A 12 7.94 -12.35 12.62
N ASP A 13 7.63 -11.11 12.96
CA ASP A 13 7.88 -10.53 14.29
C ASP A 13 6.70 -10.69 15.26
N GLY A 14 5.67 -11.45 14.87
CA GLY A 14 4.45 -11.66 15.64
C GLY A 14 3.46 -10.48 15.58
N GLN A 15 3.78 -9.42 14.86
CA GLN A 15 2.97 -8.20 14.80
C GLN A 15 2.11 -8.14 13.54
N ALA A 16 0.91 -7.59 13.70
CA ALA A 16 -0.07 -7.48 12.63
C ALA A 16 0.43 -6.73 11.37
N HIS A 17 1.30 -5.72 11.56
CA HIS A 17 1.82 -4.89 10.49
C HIS A 17 2.83 -5.60 9.56
N SER A 18 3.55 -6.62 10.07
CA SER A 18 4.55 -7.37 9.31
C SER A 18 3.96 -8.61 8.62
N LEU A 19 2.78 -9.07 9.06
CA LEU A 19 2.14 -10.31 8.62
C LEU A 19 1.96 -10.38 7.10
N ARG A 20 1.59 -9.26 6.49
CA ARG A 20 1.43 -9.16 5.03
C ARG A 20 2.75 -9.41 4.29
N GLN A 21 3.79 -8.67 4.65
CA GLN A 21 5.08 -8.78 3.99
C GLN A 21 5.65 -10.19 4.14
N PHE A 22 5.49 -10.77 5.33
CA PHE A 22 5.85 -12.14 5.61
C PHE A 22 5.15 -13.15 4.68
N PHE A 23 3.83 -13.05 4.49
CA PHE A 23 3.11 -13.92 3.55
C PHE A 23 3.59 -13.75 2.12
N GLN A 24 3.82 -12.51 1.66
CA GLN A 24 4.29 -12.25 0.29
C GLN A 24 5.67 -12.85 0.03
N ASP A 25 6.61 -12.64 0.95
CA ASP A 25 7.98 -13.17 0.85
C ASP A 25 7.98 -14.70 0.86
N PHE A 26 7.13 -15.31 1.72
CA PHE A 26 6.95 -16.76 1.76
C PHE A 26 6.34 -17.31 0.46
N GLU A 27 5.27 -16.68 -0.06
CA GLU A 27 4.60 -17.15 -1.28
C GLU A 27 5.50 -17.07 -2.50
N TYR A 28 6.30 -16.02 -2.61
CA TYR A 28 7.30 -15.90 -3.67
C TYR A 28 8.28 -17.09 -3.64
N LEU A 29 8.83 -17.43 -2.46
CA LEU A 29 9.74 -18.56 -2.30
C LEU A 29 9.03 -19.91 -2.51
N ALA A 30 7.81 -20.05 -2.01
CA ALA A 30 7.00 -21.25 -2.18
C ALA A 30 6.67 -21.51 -3.66
N GLN A 31 6.40 -20.45 -4.42
CA GLN A 31 6.14 -20.52 -5.86
C GLN A 31 7.41 -20.92 -6.63
N LEU A 32 8.58 -20.37 -6.27
CA LEU A 32 9.86 -20.77 -6.87
C LEU A 32 10.18 -22.25 -6.68
N VAL A 33 9.77 -22.83 -5.55
CA VAL A 33 9.98 -24.25 -5.21
C VAL A 33 8.84 -25.14 -5.72
N GLY A 34 7.70 -24.56 -6.09
CA GLY A 34 6.53 -25.28 -6.57
C GLY A 34 5.76 -26.01 -5.46
N LEU A 35 5.67 -25.44 -4.26
CA LEU A 35 4.93 -26.05 -3.14
C LEU A 35 3.42 -26.04 -3.39
N ASN A 36 2.76 -27.16 -3.06
CA ASN A 36 1.30 -27.24 -3.02
C ASN A 36 0.73 -26.57 -1.76
N ASP A 37 -0.59 -26.40 -1.69
CA ASP A 37 -1.21 -25.65 -0.58
C ASP A 37 -1.03 -26.30 0.80
N GLN A 38 -1.03 -27.63 0.88
CA GLN A 38 -0.73 -28.32 2.14
C GLN A 38 0.72 -28.09 2.57
N GLN A 39 1.68 -28.23 1.65
CA GLN A 39 3.09 -27.98 1.90
C GLN A 39 3.35 -26.53 2.29
N LYS A 40 2.63 -25.57 1.71
CA LYS A 40 2.71 -24.16 2.10
C LYS A 40 2.32 -23.96 3.56
N LYS A 41 1.21 -24.56 4.01
CA LYS A 41 0.77 -24.49 5.41
C LYS A 41 1.82 -25.09 6.35
N GLU A 42 2.38 -26.26 6.02
CA GLU A 42 3.40 -26.91 6.85
C GLU A 42 4.69 -26.08 6.91
N GLU A 43 5.19 -25.63 5.76
CA GLU A 43 6.45 -24.89 5.66
C GLU A 43 6.36 -23.50 6.30
N ILE A 44 5.24 -22.78 6.17
CA ILE A 44 5.16 -21.41 6.71
C ILE A 44 5.27 -21.38 8.24
N THR A 45 4.79 -22.41 8.93
CA THR A 45 4.91 -22.52 10.40
C THR A 45 6.34 -22.70 10.89
N ARG A 46 7.29 -23.03 10.01
CA ARG A 46 8.71 -23.15 10.37
C ARG A 46 9.42 -21.80 10.44
N TYR A 47 8.84 -20.76 9.85
CA TYR A 47 9.45 -19.42 9.77
C TYR A 47 8.96 -18.45 10.86
N ILE A 48 8.13 -18.93 11.78
CA ILE A 48 7.56 -18.13 12.87
C ILE A 48 7.99 -18.69 14.23
N ASP A 49 7.79 -17.91 15.28
CA ASP A 49 8.08 -18.35 16.65
C ASP A 49 7.16 -19.51 17.08
N VAL A 50 7.64 -20.35 18.00
CA VAL A 50 6.94 -21.55 18.45
C VAL A 50 5.51 -21.26 18.96
N PRO A 51 5.26 -20.23 19.79
CA PRO A 51 3.91 -19.84 20.17
C PRO A 51 2.99 -19.53 18.99
N SER A 52 3.43 -18.72 18.03
CA SER A 52 2.65 -18.40 16.83
C SER A 52 2.43 -19.64 15.95
N ALA A 53 3.43 -20.51 15.82
CA ALA A 53 3.32 -21.76 15.07
C ALA A 53 2.22 -22.67 15.63
N LEU A 54 2.16 -22.82 16.95
CA LEU A 54 1.11 -23.60 17.61
C LEU A 54 -0.27 -22.99 17.39
N LEU A 55 -0.39 -21.66 17.51
CA LEU A 55 -1.64 -20.95 17.23
C LEU A 55 -2.12 -21.22 15.79
N TRP A 56 -1.21 -21.13 14.82
CA TRP A 56 -1.54 -21.33 13.40
C TRP A 56 -1.89 -22.79 13.09
N GLN A 57 -1.25 -23.75 13.75
CA GLN A 57 -1.53 -25.18 13.59
C GLN A 57 -2.89 -25.60 14.16
N TRP A 58 -3.43 -24.85 15.13
CA TRP A 58 -4.76 -25.09 15.69
C TRP A 58 -5.89 -24.49 14.86
N GLU A 59 -5.58 -23.68 13.85
CA GLU A 59 -6.62 -23.13 12.98
C GLU A 59 -7.31 -24.24 12.17
N PRO A 60 -8.65 -24.24 12.09
CA PRO A 60 -9.38 -25.24 11.29
C PRO A 60 -8.93 -25.26 9.83
N ALA A 61 -8.58 -24.10 9.27
CA ALA A 61 -8.06 -23.98 7.91
C ALA A 61 -6.67 -24.59 7.73
N TYR A 62 -5.89 -24.80 8.80
CA TYR A 62 -4.64 -25.55 8.78
C TYR A 62 -4.90 -27.05 8.74
N ILE A 63 -5.79 -27.52 9.62
CA ILE A 63 -6.08 -28.95 9.84
C ILE A 63 -6.81 -29.56 8.64
N ASP A 64 -7.71 -28.79 8.00
CA ASP A 64 -8.46 -29.25 6.84
C ASP A 64 -7.59 -29.26 5.57
N VAL A 65 -7.28 -30.47 5.09
CA VAL A 65 -6.51 -30.72 3.86
C VAL A 65 -7.23 -30.19 2.61
N GLY A 66 -8.57 -30.10 2.64
CA GLY A 66 -9.37 -29.57 1.54
C GLY A 66 -9.34 -28.05 1.42
N LYS A 67 -8.82 -27.34 2.43
CA LYS A 67 -8.71 -25.87 2.41
C LYS A 67 -7.50 -25.41 1.63
N MET A 68 -7.67 -24.37 0.82
CA MET A 68 -6.57 -23.79 0.07
C MET A 68 -5.69 -22.96 1.01
N PHE A 69 -4.50 -22.58 0.54
CA PHE A 69 -3.61 -21.72 1.30
C PHE A 69 -4.22 -20.33 1.56
N GLU A 70 -5.06 -19.83 0.65
CA GLU A 70 -5.80 -18.57 0.81
C GLU A 70 -6.80 -18.60 1.97
N ASP A 71 -7.52 -19.72 2.15
CA ASP A 71 -8.44 -19.90 3.28
C ASP A 71 -7.68 -19.83 4.61
N PHE A 72 -6.48 -20.44 4.64
CA PHE A 72 -5.60 -20.39 5.78
C PHE A 72 -5.09 -18.97 6.06
N LYS A 73 -4.59 -18.25 5.05
CA LYS A 73 -4.18 -16.84 5.22
C LYS A 73 -5.32 -15.99 5.79
N THR A 74 -6.54 -16.18 5.30
CA THR A 74 -7.73 -15.45 5.75
C THR A 74 -8.04 -15.74 7.22
N ALA A 75 -7.99 -17.01 7.64
CA ALA A 75 -8.17 -17.39 9.03
C ALA A 75 -7.10 -16.77 9.94
N ILE A 76 -5.83 -16.79 9.51
CA ILE A 76 -4.73 -16.16 10.24
C ILE A 76 -4.91 -14.65 10.32
N ALA A 77 -5.39 -13.97 9.26
CA ALA A 77 -5.68 -12.53 9.28
C ALA A 77 -6.57 -12.13 10.45
N ILE A 78 -7.59 -12.93 10.74
CA ILE A 78 -8.59 -12.68 11.79
C ILE A 78 -7.94 -12.73 13.18
N LEU A 79 -6.91 -13.57 13.37
CA LEU A 79 -6.18 -13.69 14.64
C LEU A 79 -5.29 -12.48 14.95
N TYR A 80 -4.97 -11.67 13.95
CA TYR A 80 -4.13 -10.47 14.10
C TYR A 80 -4.93 -9.22 13.72
N PRO A 81 -5.77 -8.67 14.62
CA PRO A 81 -6.48 -7.42 14.36
C PRO A 81 -5.53 -6.29 13.97
N GLY A 82 -5.77 -5.67 12.81
CA GLY A 82 -4.88 -4.67 12.20
C GLY A 82 -3.96 -5.23 11.12
N ALA A 83 -3.95 -6.55 10.90
CA ALA A 83 -3.23 -7.16 9.80
C ALA A 83 -4.06 -7.01 8.51
N SER A 84 -3.64 -6.10 7.65
CA SER A 84 -4.24 -5.96 6.32
C SER A 84 -3.57 -6.98 5.38
N ILE A 85 -4.09 -8.21 5.37
CA ILE A 85 -3.67 -9.22 4.38
C ILE A 85 -4.27 -8.87 3.01
N GLU A 86 -5.50 -8.36 3.00
CA GLU A 86 -6.06 -7.69 1.84
C GLU A 86 -5.40 -6.33 1.68
N ASP A 87 -5.08 -6.00 0.44
CA ASP A 87 -4.38 -4.80 -0.01
C ASP A 87 -5.25 -3.54 0.10
N THR A 88 -6.03 -3.41 1.18
CA THR A 88 -6.93 -2.29 1.36
C THR A 88 -6.22 -1.22 2.15
N TYR A 89 -5.43 -0.40 1.45
CA TYR A 89 -5.28 0.97 1.93
C TYR A 89 -6.67 1.53 2.19
N ARG A 90 -6.90 1.97 3.42
CA ARG A 90 -8.16 2.55 3.85
C ARG A 90 -8.15 4.03 3.52
N PHE A 91 -9.34 4.63 3.46
CA PHE A 91 -9.47 6.08 3.36
C PHE A 91 -8.72 6.83 4.49
N THR A 92 -8.61 6.20 5.66
CA THR A 92 -7.82 6.69 6.80
C THR A 92 -6.35 6.85 6.45
N ASP A 93 -5.76 5.92 5.70
CA ASP A 93 -4.34 5.98 5.32
C ASP A 93 -4.08 7.15 4.36
N LEU A 94 -5.05 7.43 3.49
CA LEU A 94 -5.01 8.58 2.59
C LEU A 94 -5.13 9.91 3.36
N ASP A 95 -6.04 9.99 4.33
CA ASP A 95 -6.23 11.18 5.14
C ASP A 95 -5.04 11.42 6.09
N GLU A 96 -4.48 10.38 6.69
CA GLU A 96 -3.25 10.47 7.48
C GLU A 96 -2.06 10.93 6.63
N LEU A 97 -1.91 10.43 5.41
CA LEU A 97 -0.88 10.88 4.49
C LEU A 97 -1.02 12.37 4.16
N ILE A 98 -2.25 12.85 3.94
CA ILE A 98 -2.54 14.26 3.68
C ILE A 98 -2.20 15.12 4.90
N LEU A 99 -2.64 14.73 6.10
CA LEU A 99 -2.36 15.46 7.34
C LEU A 99 -0.85 15.53 7.61
N ASN A 100 -0.13 14.43 7.43
CA ASN A 100 1.32 14.39 7.57
C ASN A 100 2.03 15.29 6.54
N ALA A 101 1.56 15.30 5.29
CA ALA A 101 2.10 16.17 4.25
C ALA A 101 1.89 17.66 4.56
N GLN A 102 0.70 18.02 5.05
CA GLN A 102 0.38 19.37 5.50
C GLN A 102 1.27 19.81 6.67
N ALA A 103 1.45 18.94 7.66
CA ALA A 103 2.27 19.23 8.84
C ALA A 103 3.76 19.39 8.51
N GLN A 104 4.32 18.53 7.64
CA GLN A 104 5.74 18.56 7.30
C GLN A 104 6.09 19.63 6.26
N GLY A 105 5.12 20.05 5.44
CA GLY A 105 5.30 20.99 4.35
C GLY A 105 6.12 20.43 3.18
N ILE A 106 5.55 20.49 1.98
CA ILE A 106 6.23 20.06 0.75
C ILE A 106 6.93 21.26 0.11
N ARG A 107 8.22 21.45 0.44
CA ARG A 107 9.04 22.59 -0.03
C ARG A 107 10.20 22.22 -0.96
N SER A 108 10.35 20.94 -1.30
CA SER A 108 11.40 20.48 -2.20
C SER A 108 10.86 19.45 -3.18
N THR A 109 11.49 19.37 -4.36
CA THR A 109 11.17 18.37 -5.39
C THR A 109 11.30 16.95 -4.85
N GLY A 110 12.29 16.68 -4.00
CA GLY A 110 12.44 15.39 -3.32
C GLY A 110 11.25 15.04 -2.42
N LYS A 111 10.79 15.98 -1.57
CA LYS A 111 9.61 15.78 -0.71
C LYS A 111 8.33 15.63 -1.53
N PHE A 112 8.18 16.41 -2.60
CA PHE A 112 7.03 16.31 -3.51
C PHE A 112 6.97 14.95 -4.22
N GLY A 113 8.12 14.47 -4.71
CA GLY A 113 8.21 13.14 -5.31
C GLY A 113 7.93 12.01 -4.32
N ALA A 114 8.38 12.13 -3.07
CA ALA A 114 8.05 11.17 -2.02
C ALA A 114 6.56 11.15 -1.69
N TYR A 115 5.93 12.32 -1.57
CA TYR A 115 4.48 12.46 -1.39
C TYR A 115 3.72 11.80 -2.54
N TYR A 116 4.06 12.12 -3.79
CA TYR A 116 3.42 11.55 -4.97
C TYR A 116 3.47 10.02 -5.00
N ARG A 117 4.64 9.41 -4.76
CA ARG A 117 4.78 7.94 -4.78
C ARG A 117 3.88 7.26 -3.75
N ARG A 118 3.85 7.80 -2.52
CA ARG A 118 3.01 7.25 -1.45
C ARG A 118 1.52 7.46 -1.75
N PHE A 119 1.14 8.67 -2.19
CA PHE A 119 -0.24 8.98 -2.55
C PHE A 119 -0.73 8.08 -3.71
N LYS A 120 0.09 7.89 -4.75
CA LYS A 120 -0.24 7.02 -5.89
C LYS A 120 -0.45 5.58 -5.45
N GLY A 121 0.42 5.01 -4.60
CA GLY A 121 0.27 3.65 -4.11
C GLY A 121 -1.06 3.42 -3.37
N ILE A 122 -1.47 4.38 -2.54
CA ILE A 122 -2.76 4.33 -1.83
C ILE A 122 -3.94 4.42 -2.80
N VAL A 123 -3.89 5.39 -3.72
CA VAL A 123 -4.98 5.64 -4.67
C VAL A 123 -5.14 4.52 -5.68
N ASP A 124 -4.06 3.94 -6.21
CA ASP A 124 -4.14 2.82 -7.15
C ASP A 124 -4.91 1.63 -6.54
N GLN A 125 -4.65 1.34 -5.25
CA GLN A 125 -5.38 0.29 -4.52
C GLN A 125 -6.84 0.67 -4.25
N LEU A 126 -7.14 1.93 -3.93
CA LEU A 126 -8.52 2.39 -3.77
C LEU A 126 -9.31 2.37 -5.09
N ILE A 127 -8.66 2.60 -6.23
CA ILE A 127 -9.26 2.47 -7.56
C ILE A 127 -9.55 1.01 -7.88
N ILE A 128 -8.60 0.10 -7.63
CA ILE A 128 -8.79 -1.36 -7.87
C ILE A 128 -10.01 -1.87 -7.10
N ASN A 129 -10.24 -1.36 -5.90
CA ASN A 129 -11.36 -1.75 -5.05
C ASN A 129 -12.67 -0.96 -5.34
N ASP A 130 -12.71 -0.13 -6.39
CA ASP A 130 -13.81 0.78 -6.76
C ASP A 130 -14.31 1.68 -5.62
N ARG A 131 -13.38 2.12 -4.76
CA ARG A 131 -13.73 2.86 -3.54
C ARG A 131 -13.63 4.37 -3.72
N ILE A 132 -12.91 4.89 -4.72
CA ILE A 132 -12.62 6.32 -4.85
C ILE A 132 -12.85 6.85 -6.28
N GLY A 133 -13.47 8.03 -6.40
CA GLY A 133 -13.71 8.69 -7.68
C GLY A 133 -12.55 9.57 -8.15
N LYS A 134 -12.46 9.81 -9.47
CA LYS A 134 -11.42 10.68 -10.08
C LYS A 134 -11.36 12.10 -9.50
N ARG A 135 -12.52 12.68 -9.21
CA ARG A 135 -12.62 14.03 -8.62
C ARG A 135 -12.09 14.04 -7.18
N GLU A 136 -12.45 13.03 -6.39
CA GLU A 136 -11.98 12.89 -5.02
C GLU A 136 -10.46 12.68 -4.95
N ILE A 137 -9.88 11.93 -5.89
CA ILE A 137 -8.42 11.78 -6.02
C ILE A 137 -7.75 13.15 -6.22
N GLN A 138 -8.26 13.96 -7.15
CA GLN A 138 -7.71 15.30 -7.39
C GLN A 138 -7.80 16.17 -6.14
N ASP A 139 -8.97 16.23 -5.51
CA ASP A 139 -9.21 17.09 -4.34
C ASP A 139 -8.32 16.68 -3.17
N LYS A 140 -8.21 15.38 -2.91
CA LYS A 140 -7.34 14.83 -1.86
C LYS A 140 -5.86 15.07 -2.17
N PHE A 141 -5.43 14.94 -3.43
CA PHE A 141 -4.05 15.21 -3.81
C PHE A 141 -3.66 16.66 -3.55
N LEU A 142 -4.51 17.60 -3.99
CA LEU A 142 -4.31 19.03 -3.83
C LEU A 142 -4.35 19.45 -2.35
N LYS A 143 -5.22 18.83 -1.56
CA LYS A 143 -5.35 19.09 -0.12
C LYS A 143 -4.06 18.81 0.65
N GLY A 144 -3.27 17.81 0.25
CA GLY A 144 -1.98 17.51 0.90
C GLY A 144 -0.83 18.45 0.49
N LEU A 145 -1.03 19.32 -0.50
CA LEU A 145 -0.03 20.30 -0.92
C LEU A 145 -0.17 21.61 -0.12
N PRO A 146 0.90 22.39 0.03
CA PRO A 146 0.80 23.77 0.49
C PRO A 146 -0.14 24.58 -0.43
N THR A 147 -0.96 25.45 0.15
CA THR A 147 -2.00 26.22 -0.57
C THR A 147 -1.46 26.94 -1.80
N GLU A 148 -0.28 27.55 -1.70
CA GLU A 148 0.37 28.24 -2.83
C GLU A 148 0.76 27.29 -3.96
N VAL A 149 1.30 26.11 -3.61
CA VAL A 149 1.72 25.09 -4.58
C VAL A 149 0.48 24.50 -5.26
N ALA A 150 -0.58 24.22 -4.51
CA ALA A 150 -1.85 23.74 -5.04
C ALA A 150 -2.44 24.74 -6.06
N ALA A 151 -2.55 26.02 -5.69
CA ALA A 151 -3.11 27.06 -6.56
C ALA A 151 -2.29 27.22 -7.85
N LYS A 152 -0.96 27.31 -7.74
CA LYS A 152 -0.07 27.39 -8.91
C LYS A 152 -0.14 26.14 -9.80
N THR A 153 -0.34 24.96 -9.21
CA THR A 153 -0.48 23.69 -9.95
C THR A 153 -1.77 23.69 -10.79
N ILE A 154 -2.90 24.07 -10.19
CA ILE A 154 -4.18 24.18 -10.91
C ILE A 154 -4.09 25.22 -12.03
N PHE A 155 -3.54 26.40 -11.74
CA PHE A 155 -3.39 27.46 -12.73
C PHE A 155 -2.58 27.01 -13.96
N ARG A 156 -1.47 26.30 -13.74
CA ARG A 156 -0.67 25.73 -14.85
C ARG A 156 -1.44 24.68 -15.63
N LEU A 157 -2.27 23.87 -14.98
CA LEU A 157 -3.11 22.89 -15.67
C LEU A 157 -4.16 23.55 -16.54
N GLN A 158 -4.81 24.62 -16.06
CA GLN A 158 -5.78 25.38 -16.85
C GLN A 158 -5.15 26.01 -18.10
N ILE A 159 -3.91 26.51 -18.01
CA ILE A 159 -3.18 27.02 -19.18
C ILE A 159 -2.88 25.89 -20.19
N ARG A 160 -2.52 24.70 -19.69
CA ARG A 160 -2.11 23.57 -20.53
C ARG A 160 -3.30 22.86 -21.18
N PHE A 161 -4.46 22.88 -20.53
CA PHE A 161 -5.68 22.23 -20.98
C PHE A 161 -6.85 23.24 -21.03
N PRO A 162 -6.78 24.25 -21.93
CA PRO A 162 -7.73 25.35 -21.94
C PRO A 162 -9.15 24.93 -22.35
N ASN A 163 -9.30 23.81 -23.04
CA ASN A 163 -10.58 23.30 -23.53
C ASN A 163 -11.19 22.23 -22.60
N GLN A 164 -10.57 21.94 -21.46
CA GLN A 164 -11.09 20.94 -20.52
C GLN A 164 -12.27 21.51 -19.74
N HIS A 165 -13.34 20.73 -19.60
CA HIS A 165 -14.55 21.16 -18.90
C HIS A 165 -14.28 21.34 -17.40
N VAL A 166 -14.90 22.34 -16.76
CA VAL A 166 -14.72 22.66 -15.33
C VAL A 166 -15.04 21.45 -14.43
N ASP A 167 -16.00 20.64 -14.86
CA ASP A 167 -16.38 19.41 -14.14
C ASP A 167 -15.45 18.22 -14.35
N GLU A 168 -14.53 18.27 -15.32
CA GLU A 168 -13.66 17.14 -15.63
C GLU A 168 -12.38 17.22 -14.80
N PRO A 169 -12.16 16.30 -13.83
CA PRO A 169 -10.96 16.32 -13.01
C PRO A 169 -9.71 15.97 -13.84
N PHE A 170 -8.60 16.60 -13.51
CA PHE A 170 -7.28 16.28 -14.04
C PHE A 170 -6.78 14.93 -13.52
N SER A 171 -6.06 14.20 -14.38
CA SER A 171 -5.41 12.96 -13.96
C SER A 171 -4.31 13.23 -12.93
N LEU A 172 -4.06 12.24 -12.08
CA LEU A 172 -2.99 12.31 -11.08
C LEU A 172 -1.60 12.53 -11.72
N GLU A 173 -1.38 12.04 -12.93
CA GLU A 173 -0.16 12.28 -13.70
C GLU A 173 -0.02 13.74 -14.14
N HIS A 174 -1.11 14.37 -14.57
CA HIS A 174 -1.10 15.79 -14.94
C HIS A 174 -0.82 16.65 -13.70
N LEU A 175 -1.47 16.35 -12.58
CA LEU A 175 -1.23 17.00 -11.29
C LEU A 175 0.23 16.88 -10.85
N PHE A 176 0.83 15.70 -10.99
CA PHE A 176 2.25 15.49 -10.69
C PHE A 176 3.17 16.31 -11.59
N LYS A 177 3.00 16.24 -12.92
CA LYS A 177 3.83 16.97 -13.88
C LYS A 177 3.73 18.48 -13.65
N ALA A 178 2.54 19.02 -13.43
CA ALA A 178 2.36 20.44 -13.17
C ALA A 178 2.94 20.86 -11.82
N GLY A 179 2.68 20.08 -10.76
CA GLY A 179 3.18 20.37 -9.40
C GLY A 179 4.70 20.28 -9.30
N LEU A 180 5.32 19.34 -10.01
CA LEU A 180 6.78 19.21 -10.05
C LEU A 180 7.44 20.49 -10.55
N ILE A 181 6.95 21.07 -11.65
CA ILE A 181 7.51 22.31 -12.21
C ILE A 181 7.23 23.51 -11.30
N VAL A 182 6.11 23.52 -10.58
CA VAL A 182 5.84 24.56 -9.57
C VAL A 182 6.85 24.47 -8.44
N VAL A 183 7.04 23.28 -7.85
CA VAL A 183 7.96 23.09 -6.72
C VAL A 183 9.41 23.36 -7.14
N ASP A 184 9.81 22.94 -8.33
CA ASP A 184 11.14 23.20 -8.89
C ASP A 184 11.38 24.70 -9.10
N GLY A 185 10.40 25.41 -9.70
CA GLY A 185 10.47 26.85 -9.91
C GLY A 185 10.29 27.71 -8.65
N THR A 186 9.93 27.12 -7.50
CA THR A 186 9.89 27.82 -6.20
C THR A 186 11.17 27.60 -5.38
N SER A 187 12.12 26.83 -5.90
CA SER A 187 13.42 26.54 -5.25
C SER A 187 14.52 27.53 -5.65
N ALA A 188 14.17 28.64 -6.31
CA ALA A 188 15.05 29.75 -6.68
C ALA A 188 14.60 31.03 -5.95
#